data_AF-A0A2N5AA07-F1
#
_entry.id   AF-A0A2N5AA07-F1
#
_cell.length_a   1.000
_cell.length_b   1.000
_cell.length_c   1.000
_cell.angle_alpha   90.00
_cell.angle_beta   90.00
_cell.angle_gamma   90.00
#
_symmetry.space_group_name_H-M   'P 1'
#
loop_
_entity.id
_entity.type
_entity.pdbx_description
1 polymer ?
#
loop_
_entity_poly.entity_id
_entity_poly.type
_entity_poly.pdbx_seq_one_letter_code
_entity_poly.pdbx_strand_id
1 'polypeptide(L)'
;SMEGWVSYLNNPAPGNALIKQDNPKMTDDLLAWGVTQIREHHLIDGGDAASQGWGTMTDARWQKTRDFMVSAGLLAAATDWKQAYTTEFVQAMQVKP
;
A
#
# COMPACT_ATOMS: atom_id res chain seq x y z
N SER A 1 7.16 -4.71 6.61
CA SER A 1 5.86 -5.10 7.18
C SER A 1 4.97 -3.85 7.28
N MET A 2 3.72 -3.96 7.75
CA MET A 2 2.86 -2.78 7.94
C MET A 2 3.29 -1.93 9.13
N GLU A 3 3.84 -2.53 10.18
CA GLU A 3 4.44 -1.81 11.31
C GLU A 3 5.63 -0.95 10.86
N GLY A 4 6.38 -1.41 9.86
CA GLY A 4 7.45 -0.61 9.23
C GLY A 4 6.92 0.67 8.58
N TRP A 5 5.76 0.60 7.93
CA TRP A 5 5.10 1.79 7.37
C TRP A 5 4.59 2.74 8.44
N VAL A 6 3.98 2.22 9.51
CA VAL A 6 3.56 3.03 10.66
C VAL A 6 4.76 3.73 11.29
N SER A 7 5.85 3.00 11.52
CA SER A 7 7.10 3.55 12.05
C SER A 7 7.69 4.63 11.12
N TYR A 8 7.75 4.36 9.81
CA TYR A 8 8.28 5.30 8.81
C TYR A 8 7.44 6.58 8.72
N LEU A 9 6.11 6.47 8.74
CA LEU A 9 5.23 7.63 8.69
C LEU A 9 5.16 8.38 10.03
N ASN A 10 5.66 7.83 11.13
CA ASN A 10 5.88 8.57 12.38
C ASN A 10 7.27 9.23 12.43
N ASN A 11 8.32 8.47 12.10
CA ASN A 11 9.69 8.96 12.02
C ASN A 11 10.37 8.43 10.74
N PRO A 12 10.39 9.21 9.65
CA PRO A 12 10.91 8.74 8.37
C PRO A 12 12.44 8.68 8.33
N ALA A 13 13.15 9.31 9.27
CA ALA A 13 14.60 9.49 9.19
C ALA A 13 15.40 8.18 9.02
N PRO A 14 15.13 7.09 9.76
CA PRO A 14 15.83 5.82 9.58
C PRO A 14 15.57 5.20 8.20
N GLY A 15 14.33 5.28 7.70
CA GLY A 15 13.97 4.78 6.37
C GLY A 15 14.59 5.62 5.25
N ASN A 16 14.55 6.95 5.38
CA ASN A 16 15.16 7.89 4.43
C ASN A 16 16.67 7.66 4.29
N ALA A 17 17.37 7.31 5.37
CA ALA A 17 18.79 6.97 5.30
C ALA A 17 19.04 5.74 4.40
N LEU A 18 18.23 4.69 4.55
CA LEU A 18 18.33 3.48 3.73
C LEU A 18 17.93 3.74 2.27
N ILE A 19 16.84 4.49 2.04
CA ILE A 19 16.39 4.85 0.70
C ILE A 19 17.49 5.65 -0.04
N LYS A 20 18.16 6.58 0.63
CA LYS A 20 19.28 7.35 0.05
C LYS A 20 20.50 6.51 -0.25
N GLN A 21 20.79 5.54 0.62
CA GLN A 21 21.89 4.60 0.40
C GLN A 21 21.68 3.80 -0.89
N ASP A 22 20.46 3.31 -1.12
CA ASP A 22 20.12 2.51 -2.30
C ASP A 22 19.85 3.36 -3.55
N ASN A 23 19.38 4.59 -3.36
CA ASN A 23 19.11 5.53 -4.44
C ASN A 23 19.54 6.97 -4.07
N PRO A 24 20.79 7.36 -4.38
CA PRO A 24 21.32 8.70 -4.08
C PRO A 24 20.56 9.85 -4.75
N LYS A 25 19.67 9.59 -5.71
CA LYS A 25 18.81 10.62 -6.33
C LYS A 25 17.63 11.03 -5.44
N MET A 26 17.34 10.27 -4.37
CA MET A 26 16.30 10.59 -3.40
C MET A 26 16.79 11.68 -2.44
N THR A 27 16.76 12.94 -2.86
CA THR A 27 17.17 14.07 -2.02
C THR A 27 16.27 14.22 -0.80
N ASP A 28 16.76 14.92 0.23
CA ASP A 28 15.99 15.17 1.45
C ASP A 28 14.67 15.91 1.16
N ASP A 29 14.69 16.91 0.27
CA ASP A 29 13.49 17.64 -0.14
C ASP A 29 12.47 16.75 -0.85
N LEU A 30 12.94 15.86 -1.74
CA LEU A 30 12.05 14.95 -2.46
C LEU A 30 11.42 13.92 -1.52
N LEU A 31 12.18 13.42 -0.55
CA LEU A 31 11.67 12.49 0.47
C LEU A 31 10.70 13.19 1.41
N ALA A 32 11.00 14.41 1.86
CA ALA A 32 10.12 15.20 2.70
C ALA A 32 8.79 15.51 2.00
N TRP A 33 8.85 15.90 0.72
CA TRP A 33 7.67 16.08 -0.12
C TRP A 33 6.89 14.78 -0.28
N GLY A 34 7.55 13.67 -0.62
CA GLY A 34 6.90 12.37 -0.82
C GLY A 34 6.18 11.87 0.44
N VAL A 35 6.80 12.00 1.61
CA VAL A 35 6.16 11.66 2.90
C VAL A 35 4.95 12.55 3.16
N THR A 36 5.04 13.84 2.83
CA THR A 36 3.89 14.77 2.93
C THR A 36 2.73 14.31 2.06
N GLN A 37 2.98 13.99 0.79
CA GLN A 37 1.94 13.53 -0.13
C GLN A 37 1.30 12.19 0.30
N ILE A 38 2.10 11.26 0.81
CA ILE A 38 1.59 9.99 1.33
C ILE A 38 0.58 10.24 2.46
N ARG A 39 0.89 11.17 3.39
CA ARG A 39 0.03 11.51 4.52
C ARG A 39 -1.21 12.29 4.08
N GLU A 40 -1.04 13.34 3.28
CA GLU A 40 -2.14 14.22 2.84
C GLU A 40 -3.22 13.49 2.06
N HIS A 41 -2.82 12.51 1.23
CA HIS A 41 -3.74 11.75 0.39
C HIS A 41 -4.13 10.39 0.95
N HIS A 42 -3.70 10.07 2.18
CA HIS A 42 -3.97 8.78 2.82
C HIS A 42 -3.64 7.57 1.93
N LEU A 43 -2.47 7.59 1.28
CA LEU A 43 -2.11 6.58 0.27
C LEU A 43 -1.88 5.19 0.87
N ILE A 44 -1.71 5.09 2.19
CA ILE A 44 -1.44 3.84 2.90
C ILE A 44 -2.57 3.51 3.89
N ASP A 45 -3.08 4.52 4.58
CA ASP A 45 -4.04 4.39 5.69
C ASP A 45 -5.47 4.76 5.32
N GLY A 46 -5.72 5.12 4.05
CA GLY A 46 -7.05 5.47 3.56
C GLY A 46 -7.93 4.29 3.17
N GLY A 47 -9.18 4.57 2.78
CA GLY A 47 -10.11 3.56 2.28
C GLY A 47 -10.40 2.47 3.31
N ASP A 48 -10.27 1.20 2.89
CA ASP A 48 -10.51 0.05 3.78
C ASP A 48 -9.53 0.04 4.97
N ALA A 49 -8.29 0.52 4.79
CA ALA A 49 -7.26 0.51 5.83
C ALA A 49 -7.60 1.41 7.03
N ALA A 50 -8.34 2.50 6.80
CA ALA A 50 -8.78 3.42 7.85
C ALA A 50 -9.69 2.75 8.89
N SER A 51 -10.42 1.69 8.48
CA SER A 51 -11.38 0.98 9.34
C SER A 51 -10.96 -0.44 9.69
N GLN A 52 -10.22 -1.10 8.81
CA GLN A 52 -9.85 -2.51 8.95
C GLN A 52 -8.35 -2.72 9.26
N GLY A 53 -7.55 -1.65 9.29
CA GLY A 53 -6.13 -1.69 9.59
C GLY A 53 -5.24 -1.66 8.33
N TRP A 54 -3.99 -1.24 8.52
CA TRP A 54 -3.03 -1.04 7.43
C TRP A 54 -2.67 -2.39 6.80
N GLY A 55 -2.59 -2.38 5.47
CA GLY A 55 -2.33 -3.59 4.68
C GLY A 55 -3.53 -4.53 4.53
N THR A 56 -4.73 -4.12 4.94
CA THR A 56 -5.95 -4.89 4.68
C THR A 56 -6.14 -5.16 3.18
N MET A 57 -6.63 -6.35 2.87
CA MET A 57 -6.99 -6.78 1.51
C MET A 57 -8.34 -7.48 1.56
N THR A 58 -9.21 -7.20 0.59
CA THR A 58 -10.57 -7.77 0.54
C THR A 58 -10.87 -8.37 -0.84
N ASP A 59 -11.62 -9.48 -0.88
CA ASP A 59 -12.07 -10.10 -2.14
C ASP A 59 -12.89 -9.11 -2.98
N ALA A 60 -13.71 -8.27 -2.32
CA ALA A 60 -14.47 -7.21 -2.97
C ALA A 60 -13.57 -6.16 -3.66
N ARG A 61 -12.45 -5.75 -3.04
CA ARG A 61 -11.51 -4.79 -3.67
C ARG A 61 -10.79 -5.43 -4.86
N TRP A 62 -10.39 -6.69 -4.74
CA TRP A 62 -9.78 -7.43 -5.84
C TRP A 62 -10.73 -7.66 -7.01
N GLN A 63 -12.00 -7.96 -6.73
CA GLN A 63 -13.02 -8.09 -7.76
C GLN A 63 -13.19 -6.78 -8.55
N LYS A 64 -13.25 -5.62 -7.87
CA LYS A 64 -13.32 -4.31 -8.53
C LYS A 64 -12.12 -4.05 -9.44
N THR A 65 -10.91 -4.43 -9.00
CA THR A 65 -9.70 -4.33 -9.83
C THR A 65 -9.80 -5.22 -11.07
N ARG A 66 -10.25 -6.48 -10.90
CA ARG A 66 -10.48 -7.39 -12.02
C ARG A 66 -11.50 -6.82 -13.01
N ASP A 67 -12.63 -6.33 -12.51
CA ASP A 67 -13.71 -5.80 -13.35
C ASP A 67 -13.22 -4.58 -14.15
N PHE A 68 -12.46 -3.69 -13.51
CA PHE A 68 -11.80 -2.58 -14.19
C PHE A 68 -10.88 -3.06 -15.30
N MET A 69 -9.97 -4.00 -15.03
CA MET A 69 -9.02 -4.50 -16.02
C MET A 69 -9.71 -5.21 -17.20
N VAL A 70 -10.77 -5.98 -16.93
CA VAL A 70 -11.58 -6.61 -17.98
C VAL A 70 -12.28 -5.56 -18.84
N SER A 71 -12.88 -4.55 -18.22
CA SER A 71 -13.57 -3.47 -18.94
C SER A 71 -12.62 -2.65 -19.82
N ALA A 72 -11.36 -2.52 -19.39
CA ALA A 72 -10.30 -1.84 -20.13
C ALA A 72 -9.60 -2.75 -21.17
N GLY A 73 -9.99 -4.02 -21.31
CA GLY A 73 -9.35 -4.97 -22.21
C GLY A 73 -7.94 -5.41 -21.79
N LEU A 74 -7.54 -5.14 -20.54
CA LEU A 74 -6.22 -5.47 -19.98
C LEU A 74 -6.16 -6.88 -19.38
N LEU A 75 -7.32 -7.49 -19.12
CA LEU A 75 -7.44 -8.83 -18.56
C LEU A 75 -8.53 -9.62 -19.30
N ALA A 76 -8.26 -10.89 -19.61
CA ALA A 76 -9.29 -11.75 -20.17
C ALA A 76 -10.38 -12.04 -19.13
N ALA A 77 -11.65 -12.00 -19.54
CA ALA A 77 -12.76 -12.20 -18.62
C ALA A 77 -12.73 -13.57 -17.89
N ALA A 78 -12.12 -14.58 -18.52
CA ALA A 78 -11.97 -15.93 -18.00
C ALA A 78 -10.77 -16.13 -17.05
N THR A 79 -9.93 -15.12 -16.83
CA THR A 79 -8.79 -15.25 -15.91
C THR A 79 -9.25 -15.51 -14.49
N ASP A 80 -8.68 -16.54 -13.86
CA ASP A 80 -8.87 -16.83 -12.44
C ASP A 80 -8.04 -15.87 -11.58
N TRP A 81 -8.60 -14.68 -11.36
CA TRP A 81 -7.97 -13.61 -10.58
C TRP A 81 -7.82 -13.94 -9.09
N LYS A 82 -8.53 -14.96 -8.58
CA LYS A 82 -8.45 -15.33 -7.16
C LYS A 82 -7.12 -15.98 -6.80
N GLN A 83 -6.39 -16.52 -7.78
CA GLN A 83 -5.03 -17.02 -7.57
C GLN A 83 -3.99 -15.90 -7.39
N ALA A 84 -4.33 -14.64 -7.67
CA ALA A 84 -3.39 -13.53 -7.56
C ALA A 84 -3.14 -13.06 -6.12
N TYR A 85 -3.92 -13.53 -5.14
CA TYR A 85 -3.81 -13.05 -3.77
C TYR A 85 -4.34 -14.06 -2.74
N THR A 86 -3.97 -13.84 -1.48
CA THR A 86 -4.59 -14.47 -0.31
C THR A 86 -4.81 -13.41 0.77
N THR A 87 -5.84 -13.59 1.60
CA THR A 87 -6.12 -12.72 2.76
C THR A 87 -5.70 -13.34 4.09
N GLU A 88 -5.19 -14.57 4.09
CA GLU A 88 -4.90 -15.34 5.32
C GLU A 88 -3.92 -14.61 6.25
N PHE A 89 -2.90 -13.98 5.69
CA PHE A 89 -1.87 -13.30 6.49
C PHE A 89 -2.35 -11.95 7.05
N VAL A 90 -3.18 -11.23 6.30
CA VAL A 90 -3.62 -9.89 6.69
C VAL A 90 -4.83 -9.91 7.62
N GLN A 91 -5.64 -10.97 7.61
CA GLN A 91 -6.74 -11.15 8.55
C GLN A 91 -6.26 -11.28 10.01
N ALA A 92 -5.09 -11.85 10.22
CA ALA A 92 -4.47 -11.95 11.54
C ALA A 92 -3.72 -10.69 11.97
N MET A 93 -3.48 -9.75 11.04
CA MET A 93 -2.78 -8.51 11.32
C MET A 93 -3.73 -7.48 11.94
N GLN A 94 -3.35 -6.93 13.09
CA GLN A 94 -4.06 -5.82 13.73
C GLN A 94 -3.19 -4.58 13.82
N VAL A 95 -2.65 -4.15 12.67
CA VAL A 95 -1.95 -2.86 12.57
C VAL A 95 -3.03 -1.79 12.42
N LYS A 96 -3.62 -1.41 13.56
CA LYS A 96 -4.63 -0.35 13.62
C LYS A 96 -3.94 1.02 13.45
N PRO A 97 -4.65 2.02 12.89
CA PRO A 97 -4.15 3.40 12.84
C PRO A 97 -3.73 3.91 14.21
#